data_AF-A0AAW9RNI5-F1
#
_entry.id   AF-A0AAW9RNI5-F1
#
_cell.length_a   1.000
_cell.length_b   1.000
_cell.length_c   1.000
_cell.angle_alpha   90.00
_cell.angle_beta   90.00
_cell.angle_gamma   90.00
#
_symmetry.space_group_name_H-M   'P 1'
#
loop_
_entity.id
_entity.type
_entity.pdbx_description
1 polymer ?
#
loop_
_entity_poly.entity_id
_entity_poly.type
_entity_poly.pdbx_seq_one_letter_code
_entity_poly.pdbx_strand_id
1 'polypeptide(L)'
;MNATATVGAGPAPSQPVASALLPAIVSTVGMTVLVGSEALFAAVALDWAGGGLLHLPASLHLALGAVPVAAAMYATYWVARRTWQYERSEALLSAAGPA
;
A
#
# COMPACT_ATOMS: atom_id res chain seq x y z
N MET A 1 -53.51 27.35 4.57
CA MET A 1 -52.86 26.21 5.23
C MET A 1 -52.14 25.43 4.13
N ASN A 2 -50.81 25.59 4.04
CA ASN A 2 -50.03 25.07 2.91
C ASN A 2 -49.36 23.77 3.36
N ALA A 3 -49.66 22.67 2.67
CA ALA A 3 -49.15 21.35 3.01
C ALA A 3 -47.73 21.19 2.46
N THR A 4 -46.74 21.23 3.34
CA THR A 4 -45.34 20.94 3.02
C THR A 4 -45.21 19.45 2.73
N ALA A 5 -45.12 19.07 1.45
CA ALA A 5 -44.84 17.72 1.04
C ALA A 5 -43.46 17.30 1.54
N THR A 6 -43.43 16.38 2.51
CA THR A 6 -42.24 15.62 2.89
C THR A 6 -41.84 14.75 1.70
N VAL A 7 -40.88 15.23 0.91
CA VAL A 7 -40.17 14.41 -0.08
C VAL A 7 -39.57 13.24 0.69
N GLY A 8 -40.13 12.06 0.49
CA GLY A 8 -39.65 10.83 1.09
C GLY A 8 -38.18 10.66 0.76
N ALA A 9 -37.35 10.55 1.80
CA ALA A 9 -35.99 10.07 1.68
C ALA A 9 -36.06 8.63 1.16
N GLY A 10 -36.04 8.47 -0.16
CA GLY A 10 -35.77 7.18 -0.79
C GLY A 10 -34.41 6.68 -0.32
N PRO A 11 -34.24 5.36 -0.14
CA PRO A 11 -32.97 4.80 0.29
C PRO A 11 -31.85 5.28 -0.63
N ALA A 12 -30.80 5.86 -0.05
CA ALA A 12 -29.64 6.32 -0.78
C ALA A 12 -29.10 5.18 -1.66
N PRO A 13 -28.76 5.45 -2.93
CA PRO A 13 -28.25 4.41 -3.82
C PRO A 13 -27.01 3.79 -3.19
N SER A 14 -27.08 2.50 -2.88
CA SER A 14 -25.94 1.69 -2.46
C SER A 14 -24.89 1.80 -3.56
N GLN A 15 -23.85 2.60 -3.34
CA GLN A 15 -22.74 2.64 -4.28
C GLN A 15 -22.15 1.23 -4.36
N PRO A 16 -21.96 0.69 -5.58
CA PRO A 16 -21.44 -0.65 -5.72
C PRO A 16 -20.01 -0.67 -5.16
N VAL A 17 -19.70 -1.60 -4.27
CA VAL A 17 -18.34 -1.87 -3.74
C VAL A 17 -17.27 -1.84 -4.84
N ALA A 18 -17.65 -2.22 -6.08
CA ALA A 18 -16.84 -2.15 -7.28
C ALA A 18 -16.27 -0.75 -7.61
N SER A 19 -17.02 0.35 -7.38
CA SER A 19 -16.53 1.71 -7.68
C SER A 19 -15.51 2.22 -6.66
N ALA A 20 -15.53 1.70 -5.43
CA ALA A 20 -14.57 2.03 -4.37
C ALA A 20 -13.25 1.24 -4.49
N LEU A 21 -13.25 0.10 -5.20
CA LEU A 21 -12.07 -0.76 -5.34
C LEU A 21 -10.99 -0.18 -6.26
N LEU A 22 -11.37 0.55 -7.32
CA LEU A 22 -10.42 1.12 -8.27
C LEU A 22 -9.47 2.16 -7.61
N PRO A 23 -9.98 3.16 -6.87
CA PRO A 23 -9.12 4.10 -6.12
C PRO A 23 -8.23 3.40 -5.09
N ALA A 24 -8.77 2.42 -4.36
CA ALA A 24 -8.03 1.61 -3.38
C ALA A 24 -6.85 0.84 -4.01
N ILE A 25 -7.04 0.26 -5.20
CA ILE A 25 -5.98 -0.42 -5.94
C ILE A 25 -4.90 0.57 -6.35
N VAL A 26 -5.27 1.73 -6.91
CA VAL A 26 -4.31 2.75 -7.35
C VAL A 26 -3.51 3.30 -6.17
N SER A 27 -4.18 3.58 -5.04
CA SER A 27 -3.54 4.00 -3.78
C SER A 27 -2.52 2.97 -3.29
N THR A 28 -2.93 1.70 -3.24
CA THR A 28 -2.08 0.59 -2.80
C THR A 28 -0.86 0.44 -3.71
N VAL A 29 -1.05 0.47 -5.03
CA VAL A 29 0.05 0.37 -6.00
C VAL A 29 1.00 1.56 -5.87
N GLY A 30 0.47 2.78 -5.77
CA GLY A 30 1.27 3.99 -5.59
C GLY A 30 2.15 3.93 -4.34
N MET A 31 1.56 3.55 -3.20
CA MET A 31 2.29 3.41 -1.94
C MET A 31 3.34 2.28 -2.02
N THR A 32 3.00 1.17 -2.65
CA THR A 32 3.93 0.03 -2.84
C THR A 32 5.12 0.43 -3.69
N VAL A 33 4.91 1.17 -4.78
CA VAL A 33 6.00 1.65 -5.65
C VAL A 33 6.88 2.66 -4.93
N LEU A 34 6.29 3.61 -4.19
CA LEU A 34 7.03 4.61 -3.43
C LEU A 34 7.94 3.94 -2.39
N VAL A 35 7.35 3.12 -1.51
CA VAL A 35 8.08 2.42 -0.44
C VAL A 35 9.08 1.42 -1.03
N GLY A 36 8.71 0.71 -2.10
CA GLY A 36 9.62 -0.20 -2.80
C GLY A 36 10.85 0.50 -3.34
N SER A 37 10.67 1.67 -3.95
CA SER A 37 11.78 2.45 -4.51
C SER A 37 12.72 2.96 -3.42
N GLU A 38 12.18 3.49 -2.31
CA GLU A 38 12.98 3.96 -1.17
C GLU A 38 13.73 2.82 -0.49
N ALA A 39 13.05 1.70 -0.23
CA ALA A 39 13.64 0.54 0.43
C ALA A 39 14.76 -0.09 -0.41
N LEU A 40 14.56 -0.18 -1.74
CA LEU A 40 15.56 -0.72 -2.64
C LEU A 40 16.77 0.23 -2.76
N PHE A 41 16.53 1.55 -2.82
CA PHE A 41 17.60 2.54 -2.80
C PHE A 41 18.43 2.45 -1.52
N ALA A 42 17.77 2.37 -0.36
CA ALA A 42 18.44 2.21 0.93
C ALA A 42 19.25 0.90 1.00
N ALA A 43 18.70 -0.21 0.48
CA ALA A 43 19.40 -1.49 0.45
C ALA A 43 20.67 -1.44 -0.41
N VAL A 44 20.59 -0.83 -1.60
CA VAL A 44 21.75 -0.65 -2.48
C VAL A 44 22.78 0.28 -1.86
N ALA A 45 22.34 1.39 -1.25
CA ALA A 45 23.24 2.31 -0.58
C ALA A 45 23.99 1.63 0.59
N LEU A 46 23.29 0.77 1.35
CA LEU A 46 23.88 0.00 2.44
C LEU A 46 24.90 -1.03 1.92
N ASP A 47 24.59 -1.70 0.82
CA ASP A 47 25.50 -2.63 0.16
C ASP A 47 26.78 -1.95 -0.32
N TRP A 48 26.66 -0.80 -1.00
CA TRP A 48 27.81 0.00 -1.43
C TRP A 48 28.65 0.50 -0.25
N ALA A 49 28.00 0.99 0.80
CA ALA A 49 28.69 1.45 2.01
C ALA A 49 29.42 0.30 2.72
N GLY A 50 28.78 -0.87 2.84
CA GLY A 50 29.36 -2.07 3.46
C GLY A 50 30.52 -2.63 2.66
N GLY A 51 30.37 -2.75 1.34
CA GLY A 51 31.42 -3.23 0.44
C GLY A 51 32.64 -2.32 0.40
N GLY A 52 32.43 -1.00 0.35
CA GLY A 52 33.52 -0.02 0.38
C GLY A 52 34.25 0.03 1.73
N LEU A 53 33.51 -0.08 2.85
CA LEU A 53 34.10 -0.01 4.19
C LEU A 53 34.87 -1.28 4.56
N LEU A 54 34.37 -2.45 4.15
CA LEU A 54 34.93 -3.74 4.56
C LEU A 54 35.92 -4.35 3.56
N HIS A 55 36.16 -3.71 2.39
CA HIS A 55 37.04 -4.22 1.32
C HIS A 55 36.78 -5.70 1.00
N LEU A 56 35.51 -6.09 0.99
CA LEU A 56 35.11 -7.49 0.84
C LEU A 56 35.41 -7.99 -0.58
N PRO A 57 35.83 -9.25 -0.74
CA PRO A 57 35.89 -9.87 -2.05
C PRO A 57 34.48 -9.94 -2.67
N ALA A 58 34.39 -9.75 -3.98
CA ALA A 58 33.12 -9.58 -4.71
C ALA A 58 32.09 -10.71 -4.47
N SER A 59 32.56 -11.93 -4.21
CA SER A 59 31.70 -13.08 -3.90
C SER A 59 30.99 -12.98 -2.55
N LEU A 60 31.64 -12.43 -1.52
CA LEU A 60 31.02 -12.16 -0.22
C LEU A 60 30.16 -10.89 -0.27
N HIS A 61 30.56 -9.91 -1.07
CA HIS A 61 29.80 -8.69 -1.29
C HIS A 61 28.42 -9.00 -1.91
N LEU A 62 28.36 -9.82 -2.97
CA LEU A 62 27.09 -10.21 -3.58
C LEU A 62 26.15 -10.96 -2.61
N ALA A 63 26.70 -11.84 -1.77
CA ALA A 63 25.90 -12.59 -0.80
C ALA A 63 25.37 -11.69 0.33
N LEU A 64 26.18 -10.74 0.80
CA LEU A 64 25.79 -9.78 1.84
C LEU A 64 24.79 -8.74 1.32
N GLY A 65 24.95 -8.27 0.08
CA GLY A 65 24.03 -7.34 -0.57
C GLY A 65 22.64 -7.93 -0.85
N ALA A 66 22.53 -9.25 -1.00
CA ALA A 66 21.24 -9.91 -1.14
C ALA A 66 20.35 -9.79 0.12
N VAL A 67 20.96 -9.68 1.31
CA VAL A 67 20.24 -9.60 2.59
C VAL A 67 19.40 -8.32 2.72
N PRO A 68 19.97 -7.10 2.57
CA PRO A 68 19.19 -5.88 2.64
C PRO A 68 18.18 -5.76 1.49
N VAL A 69 18.48 -6.30 0.30
CA VAL A 69 17.52 -6.35 -0.81
C VAL A 69 16.33 -7.25 -0.49
N ALA A 70 16.57 -8.43 0.09
CA ALA A 70 15.49 -9.33 0.54
C ALA A 70 14.65 -8.69 1.66
N ALA A 71 15.30 -8.00 2.61
CA ALA A 71 14.61 -7.26 3.66
C ALA A 71 13.75 -6.11 3.10
N ALA A 72 14.25 -5.38 2.10
CA ALA A 72 13.50 -4.35 1.40
C ALA A 72 12.27 -4.94 0.69
N MET A 73 12.43 -6.02 -0.07
CA MET A 73 11.31 -6.72 -0.73
C MET A 73 10.25 -7.18 0.28
N TYR A 74 10.68 -7.76 1.40
CA TYR A 74 9.77 -8.19 2.46
C TYR A 74 9.01 -7.00 3.08
N ALA A 75 9.70 -5.89 3.35
CA ALA A 75 9.07 -4.69 3.88
C ALA A 75 8.05 -4.10 2.90
N THR A 76 8.39 -4.01 1.62
CA THR A 76 7.46 -3.56 0.57
C THR A 76 6.23 -4.45 0.47
N TYR A 77 6.41 -5.78 0.49
CA TYR A 77 5.30 -6.72 0.51
C TYR A 77 4.42 -6.55 1.75
N TRP A 78 5.02 -6.37 2.92
CA TRP A 78 4.30 -6.17 4.17
C TRP A 78 3.47 -4.89 4.15
N VAL A 79 4.03 -3.78 3.67
CA VAL A 79 3.29 -2.51 3.50
C VAL A 79 2.17 -2.67 2.50
N ALA A 80 2.43 -3.23 1.32
CA ALA A 80 1.41 -3.47 0.30
C ALA A 80 0.23 -4.28 0.86
N ARG A 81 0.53 -5.33 1.64
CA ARG A 81 -0.49 -6.16 2.29
C ARG A 81 -1.28 -5.39 3.33
N ARG A 82 -0.62 -4.57 4.17
CA ARG A 82 -1.28 -3.74 5.19
C ARG A 82 -2.18 -2.68 4.56
N THR A 83 -1.69 -1.96 3.55
CA THR A 83 -2.45 -0.95 2.82
C THR A 83 -3.66 -1.56 2.14
N TRP A 84 -3.50 -2.72 1.49
CA TRP A 84 -4.62 -3.43 0.88
C TRP A 84 -5.69 -3.85 1.90
N GLN A 85 -5.28 -4.37 3.06
CA GLN A 85 -6.21 -4.75 4.12
C GLN A 85 -6.99 -3.54 4.66
N TYR A 86 -6.32 -2.41 4.81
CA TYR A 86 -6.93 -1.16 5.27
C TYR A 86 -7.96 -0.64 4.27
N GLU A 87 -7.54 -0.42 3.02
CA GLU A 87 -8.38 0.07 1.93
C GLU A 87 -9.59 -0.84 1.65
N ARG A 88 -9.39 -2.16 1.72
CA ARG A 88 -10.48 -3.14 1.59
C ARG A 88 -11.48 -3.04 2.74
N SER A 89 -11.01 -2.81 3.97
CA SER A 89 -11.89 -2.69 5.13
C SER A 89 -12.73 -1.40 5.07
N GLU A 90 -12.12 -0.29 4.66
CA GLU A 90 -12.84 0.97 4.44
C GLU A 90 -13.87 0.87 3.31
N ALA A 91 -13.51 0.24 2.20
CA ALA A 91 -14.45 0.03 1.10
C ALA A 91 -15.67 -0.82 1.52
N LEU A 92 -15.47 -1.83 2.38
CA LEU A 92 -16.55 -2.66 2.90
C LEU A 92 -17.42 -1.92 3.93
N LEU A 93 -16.81 -1.10 4.80
CA LEU A 93 -17.53 -0.27 5.77
C LEU A 93 -18.37 0.82 5.09
N SER A 94 -17.81 1.47 4.06
CA SER A 94 -18.52 2.46 3.24
C SER A 94 -19.76 1.86 2.56
N ALA A 95 -19.66 0.61 2.11
CA ALA A 95 -20.78 -0.10 1.50
C ALA A 95 -21.86 -0.59 2.50
N ALA A 96 -21.54 -0.68 3.79
CA ALA A 96 -22.48 -1.16 4.81
C ALA A 96 -23.55 -0.13 5.21
N GLY A 97 -23.32 1.17 4.95
CA GLY A 97 -24.25 2.26 5.27
C GLY A 97 -24.46 2.50 6.78
N PRO A 98 -24.85 3.72 7.21
CA PRO A 98 -25.28 3.94 8.59
C PRO A 98 -26.59 3.19 8.85
N ALA A 99 -26.61 2.42 9.95
CA ALA A 99 -27.78 1.66 10.42
C ALA A 99 -28.95 2.56 10.81
#